data_AF-A0A6I9PJS8-F1
#
_entry.id   AF-A0A6I9PJS8-F1
#
_cell.length_a   1.000
_cell.length_b   1.000
_cell.length_c   1.000
_cell.angle_alpha   90.00
_cell.angle_beta   90.00
_cell.angle_gamma   90.00
#
_symmetry.space_group_name_H-M   'P 1'
#
loop_
_entity.id
_entity.type
_entity.pdbx_description
1 polymer ?
#
loop_
_entity_poly.entity_id
_entity_poly.type
_entity_poly.pdbx_seq_one_letter_code
_entity_poly.pdbx_strand_id
1 'polypeptide(L)'
;MFFYYINANAYGCPRHIHAGQRLNSSITTSGYSGDLEQHVGHLEHVVVKVLIVHPRRGDLEINLISPSGTRTQLLAKRLYDSSKEGFRNWEFMTVHFWGERAEGTWTLEIVDSPSKLRNPEVLGNLKEWTLILFGTSQNPSQHPAAQYSHSRMSENPATVEILEEPEMEEEDEYVGPCHSECRDQGCDGPDIDHCLNCVHFSSGSLKSGR
;
A
#
# COMPACT_ATOMS: atom_id res chain seq x y z
N MET A 1 -9.30 -4.40 10.88
CA MET A 1 -8.18 -3.82 10.13
C MET A 1 -8.18 -2.32 10.38
N PHE A 2 -7.17 -1.79 11.06
CA PHE A 2 -7.06 -0.35 11.31
C PHE A 2 -6.15 0.24 10.22
N PHE A 3 -6.63 1.29 9.55
CA PHE A 3 -5.84 2.04 8.58
C PHE A 3 -5.10 3.15 9.31
N TYR A 4 -3.77 3.09 9.27
CA TYR A 4 -2.92 4.14 9.82
C TYR A 4 -2.37 4.99 8.69
N TYR A 5 -2.04 6.25 9.01
CA TYR A 5 -1.31 7.09 8.08
C TYR A 5 -0.17 7.85 8.73
N ILE A 6 0.91 8.05 7.96
CA ILE A 6 2.06 8.88 8.34
C ILE A 6 2.05 10.10 7.44
N ASN A 7 2.15 11.30 8.02
CA ASN A 7 2.34 12.53 7.28
C ASN A 7 3.76 13.07 7.57
N ALA A 8 4.61 13.07 6.55
CA ALA A 8 5.97 13.58 6.67
C ALA A 8 6.17 14.69 5.63
N ASN A 9 6.75 15.81 6.05
CA ASN A 9 6.91 16.99 5.22
C ASN A 9 8.37 17.35 5.08
N ALA A 10 8.79 17.68 3.87
CA ALA A 10 10.08 18.33 3.64
C ALA A 10 9.85 19.85 3.60
N TYR A 11 9.96 20.49 4.77
CA TYR A 11 10.00 21.95 4.87
C TYR A 11 11.44 22.43 4.69
N GLY A 12 11.66 23.40 3.80
CA GLY A 12 13.00 23.92 3.54
C GLY A 12 13.04 25.09 2.58
N CYS A 13 14.24 25.63 2.38
CA CYS A 13 14.49 26.67 1.38
C CYS A 13 14.02 26.19 -0.01
N PRO A 14 13.33 27.04 -0.81
CA PRO A 14 12.90 26.68 -2.16
C PRO A 14 14.05 26.08 -2.98
N ARG A 15 13.81 24.93 -3.60
CA ARG A 15 14.84 24.25 -4.38
C ARG A 15 14.58 24.42 -5.86
N HIS A 16 15.54 25.05 -6.53
CA HIS A 16 15.48 25.31 -7.96
C HIS A 16 15.59 24.00 -8.73
N ILE A 17 14.76 23.88 -9.75
CA ILE A 17 14.74 22.77 -10.71
C ILE A 17 15.37 23.32 -12.00
N HIS A 18 16.55 22.81 -12.33
CA HIS A 18 17.28 23.21 -13.52
C HIS A 18 16.93 22.31 -14.70
N ALA A 19 16.74 22.91 -15.87
CA ALA A 19 16.48 22.17 -17.11
C ALA A 19 17.65 21.21 -17.42
N GLY A 20 17.33 19.96 -17.74
CA GLY A 20 18.30 18.91 -18.02
C GLY A 20 18.96 18.28 -16.78
N GLN A 21 18.59 18.72 -15.58
CA GLN A 21 19.09 18.14 -14.32
C GLN A 21 17.99 17.42 -13.56
N ARG A 22 18.42 16.60 -12.60
CA ARG A 22 17.55 15.91 -11.65
C ARG A 22 17.64 16.59 -10.29
N LEU A 23 16.51 16.91 -9.69
CA LEU A 23 16.41 17.36 -8.31
C LEU A 23 15.90 16.21 -7.44
N ASN A 24 16.69 15.80 -6.44
CA ASN A 24 16.30 14.76 -5.49
C ASN A 24 16.01 15.37 -4.12
N SER A 25 14.81 15.16 -3.59
CA SER A 25 14.41 15.51 -2.22
C SER A 25 14.11 14.28 -1.43
N SER A 26 14.65 14.18 -0.22
CA SER A 26 14.42 13.00 0.62
C SER A 26 13.68 13.34 1.90
N ILE A 27 12.84 12.41 2.33
CA ILE A 27 12.17 12.37 3.63
C ILE A 27 12.50 11.02 4.26
N THR A 28 12.96 11.03 5.51
CA THR A 28 13.14 9.78 6.28
C THR A 28 11.97 9.64 7.23
N THR A 29 11.30 8.48 7.18
CA THR A 29 10.22 8.13 8.10
C THR A 29 10.66 6.99 9.01
N SER A 30 10.18 6.98 10.25
CA SER A 30 10.33 5.87 11.19
C SER A 30 9.21 4.83 11.08
N GLY A 31 8.28 4.96 10.12
CA GLY A 31 7.09 4.11 10.05
C GLY A 31 6.01 4.43 11.11
N TYR A 32 6.13 5.56 11.79
CA TYR A 32 5.35 5.88 12.99
C TYR A 32 4.90 7.35 13.01
N SER A 33 3.67 7.63 13.48
CA SER A 33 3.11 8.99 13.52
C SER A 33 3.36 9.75 14.84
N GLY A 34 3.93 9.11 15.87
CA GLY A 34 4.07 9.70 17.20
C GLY A 34 3.13 9.11 18.26
N ASP A 35 2.12 8.35 17.85
CA ASP A 35 1.16 7.64 18.70
C ASP A 35 1.35 6.12 18.61
N LEU A 36 1.61 5.44 19.75
CA LEU A 36 2.05 4.03 19.83
C LEU A 36 1.07 3.08 19.15
N GLU A 37 -0.19 3.49 19.02
CA GLU A 37 -1.23 2.72 18.36
C GLU A 37 -1.35 3.00 16.86
N GLN A 38 -0.66 4.00 16.29
CA GLN A 38 -0.68 4.33 14.86
C GLN A 38 0.70 4.18 14.21
N HIS A 39 1.03 2.94 13.83
CA HIS A 39 2.22 2.66 13.03
C HIS A 39 1.83 2.01 11.69
N VAL A 40 2.43 2.50 10.60
CA VAL A 40 2.31 1.86 9.28
C VAL A 40 3.55 0.99 9.13
N GLY A 41 3.42 -0.30 9.39
CA GLY A 41 4.49 -1.26 9.15
C GLY A 41 4.63 -1.58 7.66
N HIS A 42 3.50 -1.83 7.00
CA HIS A 42 3.41 -2.28 5.61
C HIS A 42 2.48 -1.36 4.83
N LEU A 43 2.90 -0.98 3.62
CA LEU A 43 2.19 0.00 2.80
C LEU A 43 1.05 -0.62 2.00
N GLU A 44 0.04 0.19 1.74
CA GLU A 44 -1.04 -0.10 0.80
C GLU A 44 -1.12 0.99 -0.26
N HIS A 45 -1.29 2.24 0.19
CA HIS A 45 -1.38 3.41 -0.68
C HIS A 45 -0.33 4.44 -0.27
N VAL A 46 0.30 5.06 -1.25
CA VAL A 46 1.25 6.16 -1.03
C VAL A 46 0.76 7.37 -1.80
N VAL A 47 0.63 8.50 -1.10
CA VAL A 47 0.27 9.79 -1.68
C VAL A 47 1.42 10.77 -1.52
N VAL A 48 1.78 11.43 -2.62
CA VAL A 48 2.76 12.52 -2.66
C VAL A 48 2.05 13.80 -3.01
N LYS A 49 2.00 14.73 -2.06
CA LYS A 49 1.46 16.07 -2.26
C LYS A 49 2.58 17.03 -2.60
N VAL A 50 2.45 17.80 -3.67
CA VAL A 50 3.51 18.74 -4.08
C VAL A 50 2.99 20.15 -4.31
N LEU A 51 3.86 21.11 -3.98
CA LEU A 51 3.75 22.51 -4.38
C LEU A 51 4.97 22.87 -5.25
N ILE A 52 4.75 22.95 -6.57
CA ILE A 52 5.79 23.22 -7.56
C ILE A 52 5.36 24.39 -8.44
N VAL A 53 6.24 25.39 -8.58
CA VAL A 53 6.09 26.46 -9.57
C VAL A 53 6.96 26.12 -10.77
N HIS A 54 6.40 26.16 -11.98
CA HIS A 54 7.15 25.83 -13.19
C HIS A 54 6.72 26.68 -14.40
N PRO A 55 7.64 27.16 -15.25
CA PRO A 55 7.31 27.93 -16.45
C PRO A 55 6.57 27.12 -17.54
N ARG A 56 6.63 25.79 -17.49
CA ARG A 56 5.90 24.90 -18.40
C ARG A 56 5.70 23.52 -17.78
N ARG A 57 4.54 23.26 -17.21
CA ARG A 57 4.27 22.06 -16.39
C ARG A 57 4.51 20.74 -17.11
N GLY A 58 4.23 20.65 -18.41
CA GLY A 58 4.41 19.44 -19.20
C GLY A 58 5.86 19.00 -19.41
N ASP A 59 6.85 19.84 -19.08
CA ASP A 59 8.26 19.49 -19.12
C ASP A 59 8.72 18.67 -17.91
N LEU A 60 7.92 18.64 -16.85
CA LEU A 60 8.23 17.93 -15.61
C LEU A 60 7.95 16.43 -15.73
N GLU A 61 8.87 15.65 -15.22
CA GLU A 61 8.68 14.25 -14.85
C GLU A 61 8.92 14.11 -13.34
N ILE A 62 8.06 13.35 -12.66
CA ILE A 62 8.14 13.14 -11.21
C ILE A 62 8.14 11.65 -10.93
N ASN A 63 9.11 11.21 -10.13
CA ASN A 63 9.25 9.83 -9.69
C ASN A 63 9.40 9.80 -8.16
N LEU A 64 8.89 8.74 -7.55
CA LEU A 64 9.12 8.43 -6.14
C LEU A 64 9.92 7.14 -6.03
N ILE A 65 10.93 7.16 -5.16
CA ILE A 65 11.76 6.01 -4.84
C ILE A 65 11.51 5.65 -3.37
N SER A 66 11.14 4.40 -3.11
CA SER A 66 10.92 3.87 -1.76
C SER A 66 12.24 3.43 -1.09
N PRO A 67 12.24 3.21 0.23
CA PRO A 67 13.41 2.72 0.96
C PRO A 67 13.95 1.37 0.46
N SER A 68 13.08 0.53 -0.13
CA SER A 68 13.47 -0.76 -0.70
C SER A 68 14.13 -0.64 -2.09
N GLY A 69 14.07 0.54 -2.71
CA GLY A 69 14.63 0.81 -4.03
C GLY A 69 13.62 0.79 -5.18
N THR A 70 12.35 0.48 -4.92
CA THR A 70 11.30 0.56 -5.95
C THR A 70 11.17 1.99 -6.45
N ARG A 71 11.24 2.19 -7.77
CA ARG A 71 11.09 3.50 -8.42
C ARG A 71 9.79 3.54 -9.23
N THR A 72 8.90 4.46 -8.87
CA THR A 72 7.59 4.63 -9.51
C THR A 72 7.46 6.01 -10.15
N GLN A 73 7.03 6.04 -11.41
CA GLN A 73 6.71 7.29 -12.11
C GLN A 73 5.31 7.78 -11.70
N LEU A 74 5.26 8.94 -11.04
CA LEU A 74 4.01 9.60 -10.63
C LEU A 74 3.47 10.54 -11.70
N LEU A 75 4.38 11.14 -12.49
CA LEU A 75 4.05 12.03 -13.58
C LEU A 75 5.02 11.79 -14.73
N ALA A 76 4.51 11.34 -15.87
CA ALA A 76 5.24 11.33 -17.13
C ALA A 76 5.25 12.73 -17.77
N LYS A 77 6.24 12.98 -18.61
CA LYS A 77 6.29 14.17 -19.47
C LYS A 77 5.04 14.27 -20.34
N ARG A 78 4.44 15.45 -20.45
CA ARG A 78 3.23 15.69 -21.26
C ARG A 78 3.48 16.78 -22.28
N LEU A 79 3.74 16.37 -23.53
CA LEU A 79 4.19 17.24 -24.62
C LEU A 79 3.29 18.47 -24.86
N TYR A 80 1.98 18.33 -24.69
CA TYR A 80 1.00 19.38 -24.97
C TYR A 80 0.56 20.19 -23.73
N ASP A 81 1.09 19.89 -22.54
CA ASP A 81 0.76 20.67 -21.34
C ASP A 81 1.67 21.90 -21.21
N SER A 82 1.21 23.01 -21.76
CA SER A 82 1.90 24.30 -21.70
C SER A 82 1.54 25.16 -20.49
N SER A 83 0.84 24.62 -19.49
CA SER A 83 0.41 25.40 -18.32
C SER A 83 1.61 25.95 -17.53
N LYS A 84 1.46 27.18 -17.03
CA LYS A 84 2.43 27.85 -16.15
C LYS A 84 2.01 27.82 -14.67
N GLU A 85 0.89 27.17 -14.37
CA GLU A 85 0.36 27.13 -13.01
C GLU A 85 1.17 26.23 -12.07
N GLY A 86 1.97 25.33 -12.65
CA GLY A 86 2.68 24.29 -11.92
C GLY A 86 1.71 23.32 -11.22
N PHE A 87 2.09 22.87 -10.03
CA PHE A 87 1.26 22.05 -9.17
C PHE A 87 1.03 22.77 -7.85
N ARG A 88 -0.24 22.98 -7.50
CA ARG A 88 -0.64 23.68 -6.28
C ARG A 88 -1.30 22.69 -5.34
N ASN A 89 -0.54 22.20 -4.36
CA ASN A 89 -1.01 21.21 -3.39
C ASN A 89 -1.63 19.98 -4.08
N TRP A 90 -1.03 19.57 -5.21
CA TRP A 90 -1.53 18.46 -6.03
C TRP A 90 -1.08 17.14 -5.43
N GLU A 91 -1.99 16.16 -5.39
CA GLU A 91 -1.76 14.85 -4.81
C GLU A 91 -1.63 13.79 -5.90
N PHE A 92 -0.48 13.12 -5.95
CA PHE A 92 -0.25 11.93 -6.76
C PHE A 92 -0.39 10.70 -5.87
N MET A 93 -1.09 9.66 -6.34
CA MET A 93 -1.28 8.41 -5.61
C MET A 93 -0.70 7.24 -6.37
N THR A 94 -0.14 6.26 -5.66
CA THR A 94 0.26 4.97 -6.22
C THR A 94 0.12 3.83 -5.20
N VAL A 95 -0.06 2.62 -5.72
CA VAL A 95 -0.07 1.34 -4.99
C VAL A 95 1.15 0.47 -5.32
N HIS A 96 2.11 0.98 -6.10
CA HIS A 96 3.28 0.20 -6.53
C HIS A 96 4.20 -0.26 -5.39
N PHE A 97 4.03 0.31 -4.19
CA PHE A 97 4.81 0.00 -3.01
C PHE A 97 4.08 -0.93 -2.04
N TRP A 98 2.99 -1.58 -2.48
CA TRP A 98 2.17 -2.44 -1.63
C TRP A 98 3.02 -3.51 -0.92
N GLY A 99 2.83 -3.64 0.39
CA GLY A 99 3.55 -4.59 1.24
C GLY A 99 4.98 -4.19 1.61
N GLU A 100 5.54 -3.12 1.01
CA GLU A 100 6.85 -2.61 1.42
C GLU A 100 6.80 -1.99 2.81
N ARG A 101 7.96 -1.92 3.48
CA ARG A 101 8.09 -1.23 4.76
C ARG A 101 8.00 0.28 4.57
N ALA A 102 7.20 0.95 5.40
CA ALA A 102 7.07 2.41 5.37
C ALA A 102 8.33 3.13 5.88
N GLU A 103 9.02 2.50 6.83
CA GLU A 103 10.24 3.00 7.47
C GLU A 103 11.41 3.11 6.48
N GLY A 104 12.13 4.22 6.56
CA GLY A 104 13.35 4.48 5.80
C GLY A 104 13.28 5.76 4.99
N THR A 105 14.23 5.92 4.08
CA THR A 105 14.37 7.12 3.25
C THR A 105 13.60 7.00 1.95
N TRP A 106 12.65 7.90 1.76
CA TRP A 106 11.90 8.11 0.53
C TRP A 106 12.53 9.25 -0.25
N THR A 107 12.63 9.11 -1.58
CA THR A 107 13.20 10.15 -2.44
C THR A 107 12.22 10.56 -3.54
N LEU A 108 11.82 11.84 -3.53
CA LEU A 108 11.16 12.50 -4.64
C LEU A 108 12.20 12.97 -5.66
N GLU A 109 12.16 12.40 -6.86
CA GLU A 109 13.00 12.78 -7.99
C GLU A 109 12.16 13.59 -8.99
N ILE A 110 12.59 14.82 -9.27
CA ILE A 110 11.97 15.72 -10.25
C ILE A 110 12.96 15.98 -11.37
N VAL A 111 12.52 15.77 -12.62
CA VAL A 111 13.31 16.04 -13.82
C VAL A 111 12.60 17.11 -14.64
N ASP A 112 13.33 18.15 -15.04
CA ASP A 112 12.83 19.17 -15.97
C ASP A 112 13.47 18.97 -17.34
N SER A 113 12.66 18.56 -18.32
CA SER A 113 13.13 18.42 -19.70
C SER A 113 13.44 19.78 -20.34
N PRO A 114 14.60 19.96 -21.00
CA PRO A 114 14.84 21.14 -21.83
C PRO A 114 13.75 21.30 -22.89
N SER A 115 13.32 22.54 -23.11
CA SER A 115 12.22 22.86 -24.02
C SER A 115 12.44 24.20 -24.71
N LYS A 116 12.25 24.23 -26.03
CA LYS A 116 12.28 25.46 -26.83
C LYS A 116 11.03 26.33 -26.68
N LEU A 117 10.01 25.83 -25.95
CA LEU A 117 8.70 26.46 -25.80
C LEU A 117 8.60 27.36 -24.54
N ARG A 118 9.72 27.58 -23.84
CA ARG A 118 9.83 28.47 -22.67
C ARG A 118 11.19 29.13 -22.61
N ASN A 119 11.31 30.19 -21.81
CA ASN A 119 12.60 30.80 -21.49
C ASN A 119 13.42 29.84 -20.60
N PRO A 120 14.62 29.40 -21.03
CA PRO A 120 15.46 28.48 -20.25
C PRO A 120 16.00 29.11 -18.96
N GLU A 121 16.10 30.43 -18.87
CA GLU A 121 16.59 31.15 -17.68
C GLU A 121 15.57 31.15 -16.54
N VAL A 122 14.28 30.91 -16.84
CA VAL A 122 13.25 30.83 -15.82
C VAL A 122 13.25 29.41 -15.25
N LEU A 123 13.67 29.28 -14.00
CA LEU A 123 13.80 28.00 -13.32
C LEU A 123 12.47 27.55 -12.69
N GLY A 124 12.28 26.23 -12.66
CA GLY A 124 11.30 25.59 -11.81
C GLY A 124 11.66 25.71 -10.33
N ASN A 125 10.68 25.57 -9.45
CA ASN A 125 10.89 25.61 -8.01
C ASN A 125 10.00 24.58 -7.31
N LEU A 126 10.61 23.62 -6.61
CA LEU A 126 9.93 22.82 -5.60
C LEU A 126 9.85 23.66 -4.32
N LYS A 127 8.64 24.04 -3.92
CA LYS A 127 8.40 24.80 -2.69
C LYS A 127 8.23 23.88 -1.50
N GLU A 128 7.44 22.83 -1.68
CA GLU A 128 7.07 21.89 -0.62
C GLU A 128 6.67 20.55 -1.21
N TRP A 129 6.90 19.48 -0.47
CA TRP A 129 6.18 18.24 -0.67
C TRP A 129 5.94 17.49 0.64
N THR A 130 4.82 16.77 0.66
CA THR A 130 4.38 15.90 1.73
C THR A 130 4.33 14.47 1.23
N LEU A 131 4.83 13.55 2.05
CA LEU A 131 4.64 12.12 1.89
C LEU A 131 3.55 11.66 2.86
N ILE A 132 2.51 11.02 2.32
CA ILE A 132 1.42 10.44 3.09
C ILE A 132 1.42 8.94 2.81
N LEU A 133 1.68 8.14 3.84
CA LEU A 133 1.76 6.68 3.74
C LEU A 133 0.54 6.08 4.41
N PHE A 134 -0.19 5.20 3.72
CA PHE A 134 -1.30 4.44 4.27
C PHE A 134 -0.94 2.96 4.33
N GLY A 135 -1.40 2.29 5.38
CA GLY A 135 -1.36 0.84 5.43
C GLY A 135 -1.59 0.27 6.82
N THR A 136 -1.01 -0.90 7.07
CA THR A 136 -1.26 -1.71 8.26
C THR A 136 -0.02 -1.84 9.14
N SER A 137 -0.25 -2.13 10.42
CA SER A 137 0.81 -2.46 11.36
C SER A 137 1.49 -3.79 11.03
N GLN A 138 0.70 -4.83 10.76
CA GLN A 138 1.16 -6.19 10.45
C GLN A 138 1.22 -6.46 8.95
N ASN A 139 2.03 -7.44 8.54
CA ASN A 139 2.12 -7.83 7.13
C ASN A 139 0.80 -8.49 6.70
N PRO A 140 0.12 -8.00 5.64
CA PRO A 140 -1.14 -8.60 5.17
C PRO A 140 -0.99 -10.06 4.71
N SER A 141 0.23 -10.48 4.35
CA SER A 141 0.50 -11.81 3.78
C SER A 141 0.85 -12.85 4.84
N GLN A 142 1.02 -12.46 6.11
CA GLN A 142 1.31 -13.38 7.21
C GLN A 142 0.03 -13.65 7.99
N HIS A 143 -0.67 -14.72 7.65
CA HIS A 143 -1.59 -15.34 8.60
C HIS A 143 -0.76 -15.82 9.81
N PRO A 144 -1.19 -15.60 11.06
CA PRO A 144 -0.51 -16.17 12.20
C PRO A 144 -0.60 -17.68 12.11
N ALA A 145 0.47 -18.35 11.70
CA ALA A 145 0.61 -19.78 11.92
C ALA A 145 0.48 -19.99 13.43
N ALA A 146 -0.61 -20.63 13.84
CA ALA A 146 -0.91 -20.89 15.23
C ALA A 146 0.33 -21.52 15.88
N GLN A 147 0.89 -20.81 16.86
CA GLN A 147 1.95 -21.27 17.72
C GLN A 147 1.41 -22.38 18.63
N TYR A 148 1.15 -23.57 18.09
CA TYR A 148 1.02 -24.75 18.92
C TYR A 148 2.42 -25.21 19.31
N SER A 149 2.92 -24.61 20.39
CA SER A 149 3.99 -25.18 21.20
C SER A 149 3.57 -26.59 21.61
N HIS A 150 4.08 -27.60 20.91
CA HIS A 150 3.96 -28.99 21.33
C HIS A 150 4.75 -29.18 22.63
N SER A 151 4.09 -28.94 23.75
CA SER A 151 4.54 -29.41 25.06
C SER A 151 4.61 -30.94 25.01
N ARG A 152 5.83 -31.46 25.12
CA ARG A 152 6.13 -32.88 25.26
C ARG A 152 5.37 -33.47 26.46
N MET A 153 4.66 -34.56 26.23
CA MET A 153 4.45 -35.61 27.24
C MET A 153 4.51 -37.00 26.58
N SER A 154 5.55 -37.72 26.99
CA SER A 154 5.84 -39.16 26.99
C SER A 154 5.02 -40.15 26.18
N GLU A 155 5.75 -40.84 25.28
CA GLU A 155 5.87 -42.30 25.09
C GLU A 155 4.67 -43.22 25.33
N ASN A 156 4.25 -43.88 24.25
CA ASN A 156 4.27 -45.35 24.19
C ASN A 156 4.29 -45.85 22.73
N PRO A 157 5.13 -46.82 22.37
CA PRO A 157 5.21 -47.34 21.00
C PRO A 157 4.47 -48.68 20.88
N ALA A 158 3.60 -48.83 19.88
CA ALA A 158 3.33 -50.15 19.30
C ALA A 158 2.66 -50.04 17.93
N THR A 159 3.35 -50.63 16.94
CA THR A 159 2.86 -51.26 15.69
C THR A 159 2.17 -50.33 14.68
N VAL A 160 2.87 -49.83 13.65
CA VAL A 160 3.20 -50.50 12.34
C VAL A 160 1.89 -50.93 11.66
N GLU A 161 1.45 -50.29 10.57
CA GLU A 161 1.98 -50.45 9.21
C GLU A 161 2.06 -49.13 8.40
N ILE A 162 3.11 -49.00 7.59
CA ILE A 162 3.35 -47.94 6.59
C ILE A 162 3.63 -48.63 5.25
N LEU A 163 3.09 -48.07 4.15
CA LEU A 163 3.75 -47.74 2.85
C LEU A 163 2.68 -47.71 1.74
N GLU A 164 2.17 -46.52 1.42
CA GLU A 164 2.52 -45.66 0.25
C GLU A 164 1.75 -46.08 -1.04
N GLU A 165 0.62 -45.41 -1.35
CA GLU A 165 0.42 -44.31 -2.34
C GLU A 165 0.24 -44.80 -3.81
N PRO A 166 -0.47 -44.11 -4.74
CA PRO A 166 -0.86 -42.69 -4.72
C PRO A 166 -2.30 -42.32 -5.25
N GLU A 167 -2.63 -41.05 -5.04
CA GLU A 167 -3.25 -40.07 -5.97
C GLU A 167 -4.78 -39.79 -6.07
N MET A 168 -5.04 -38.48 -5.93
CA MET A 168 -6.07 -37.58 -6.47
C MET A 168 -7.37 -37.30 -5.67
N GLU A 169 -7.38 -36.09 -5.06
CA GLU A 169 -8.31 -34.93 -5.26
C GLU A 169 -9.83 -35.25 -5.31
N GLU A 170 -10.77 -34.55 -4.64
CA GLU A 170 -10.88 -33.20 -4.08
C GLU A 170 -12.25 -33.09 -3.35
N GLU A 171 -12.45 -32.00 -2.58
CA GLU A 171 -13.68 -31.56 -1.87
C GLU A 171 -14.02 -32.26 -0.54
N ASP A 172 -13.29 -31.92 0.52
CA ASP A 172 -13.73 -32.19 1.89
C ASP A 172 -14.81 -31.18 2.30
N GLU A 173 -16.07 -31.64 2.30
CA GLU A 173 -17.21 -31.00 2.95
C GLU A 173 -16.87 -30.76 4.44
N TYR A 174 -17.00 -29.53 4.91
CA TYR A 174 -16.66 -29.15 6.29
C TYR A 174 -17.59 -29.85 7.30
N VAL A 175 -17.09 -30.86 8.02
CA VAL A 175 -17.86 -31.65 9.03
C VAL A 175 -17.72 -31.07 10.46
N GLY A 176 -17.24 -29.83 10.61
CA GLY A 176 -17.05 -29.19 11.91
C GLY A 176 -18.34 -28.64 12.52
N PRO A 177 -18.36 -28.32 13.83
CA PRO A 177 -19.51 -27.67 14.45
C PRO A 177 -19.71 -26.28 13.84
N CYS A 178 -20.96 -25.96 13.52
CA CYS A 178 -21.34 -24.64 13.05
C CYS A 178 -21.40 -23.61 14.18
N HIS A 179 -21.24 -22.34 13.83
CA HIS A 179 -21.49 -21.25 14.75
C HIS A 179 -22.91 -21.34 15.31
N SER A 180 -23.10 -20.98 16.59
CA SER A 180 -24.41 -21.09 17.27
C SER A 180 -25.52 -20.20 16.68
N GLU A 181 -25.17 -19.31 15.75
CA GLU A 181 -26.10 -18.40 15.06
C GLU A 181 -26.49 -18.90 13.65
N CYS A 182 -25.94 -20.03 13.21
CA CYS A 182 -26.36 -20.71 11.98
C CYS A 182 -27.68 -21.46 12.19
N ARG A 183 -28.57 -21.43 11.19
CA ARG A 183 -29.79 -22.26 11.15
C ARG A 183 -29.46 -23.68 10.65
N ASP A 184 -30.44 -24.60 10.76
CA ASP A 184 -30.40 -26.04 10.40
C ASP A 184 -29.89 -26.41 8.98
N GLN A 185 -29.49 -25.46 8.13
CA GLN A 185 -29.01 -25.71 6.76
C GLN A 185 -27.47 -25.86 6.65
N GLY A 186 -26.76 -25.93 7.77
CA GLY A 186 -25.32 -26.19 7.77
C GLY A 186 -24.46 -24.95 7.55
N CYS A 187 -23.15 -25.15 7.56
CA CYS A 187 -22.14 -24.12 7.44
C CYS A 187 -20.91 -24.70 6.73
N ASP A 188 -20.16 -23.83 6.05
CA ASP A 188 -18.90 -24.21 5.41
C ASP A 188 -17.69 -23.88 6.32
N GLY A 189 -17.95 -23.55 7.59
CA GLY A 189 -16.94 -23.13 8.56
C GLY A 189 -17.51 -22.76 9.94
N PRO A 190 -16.65 -22.55 10.95
CA PRO A 190 -17.06 -22.31 12.33
C PRO A 190 -17.49 -20.87 12.64
N ASP A 191 -17.25 -19.92 11.73
CA ASP A 191 -17.59 -18.49 11.91
C ASP A 191 -19.00 -18.15 11.41
N ILE A 192 -19.55 -17.03 11.91
CA ILE A 192 -20.90 -16.53 11.57
C ILE A 192 -21.08 -16.30 10.07
N ASP A 193 -20.02 -15.87 9.38
CA ASP A 193 -20.07 -15.55 7.95
C ASP A 193 -20.03 -16.80 7.05
N HIS A 194 -19.76 -17.97 7.64
CA HIS A 194 -19.79 -19.27 6.97
C HIS A 194 -21.12 -20.01 7.16
N CYS A 195 -22.11 -19.38 7.81
CA CYS A 195 -23.45 -19.93 7.86
C CYS A 195 -24.12 -19.85 6.49
N LEU A 196 -24.59 -20.98 5.96
CA LEU A 196 -25.38 -20.99 4.73
C LEU A 196 -26.73 -20.29 4.92
N ASN A 197 -27.20 -20.16 6.17
CA ASN A 197 -28.40 -19.43 6.52
C ASN A 197 -28.36 -18.89 7.96
N CYS A 198 -28.45 -17.56 8.14
CA CYS A 198 -28.35 -16.90 9.45
C CYS A 198 -29.73 -16.60 10.05
N VAL A 199 -29.84 -16.66 11.39
CA VAL A 199 -31.10 -16.45 12.11
C VAL A 199 -31.60 -14.99 12.03
N HIS A 200 -30.72 -14.00 11.79
CA HIS A 200 -31.04 -12.56 11.83
C HIS A 200 -30.71 -11.77 10.55
N PHE A 201 -30.80 -12.37 9.36
CA PHE A 201 -30.45 -11.68 8.12
C PHE A 201 -31.47 -10.56 7.77
N SER A 202 -31.04 -9.29 7.76
CA SER A 202 -31.80 -8.20 7.12
C SER A 202 -31.15 -7.83 5.78
N SER A 203 -31.85 -8.13 4.69
CA SER A 203 -31.37 -7.91 3.32
C SER A 203 -31.41 -6.44 2.94
N GLY A 204 -30.25 -5.84 2.67
CA GLY A 204 -30.11 -4.60 1.90
C GLY A 204 -29.66 -4.91 0.48
N SER A 205 -30.56 -5.40 -0.36
CA SER A 205 -30.29 -5.69 -1.78
C SER A 205 -30.05 -4.43 -2.59
N LEU A 206 -28.94 -4.37 -3.34
CA LEU A 206 -28.82 -3.54 -4.55
C LEU A 206 -27.88 -4.20 -5.56
N LYS A 207 -28.48 -4.89 -6.55
CA LYS A 207 -28.18 -4.74 -7.98
C LYS A 207 -29.13 -5.62 -8.78
N SER A 208 -29.91 -4.99 -9.67
CA SER A 208 -30.36 -5.63 -10.90
C SER A 208 -29.95 -4.74 -12.05
N GLY A 209 -29.11 -5.28 -12.93
CA GLY A 209 -28.92 -4.78 -14.27
C GLY A 209 -29.70 -5.65 -15.23
N ARG A 210 -30.74 -5.08 -15.85
CA ARG A 210 -31.01 -5.13 -17.28
C ARG A 210 -32.09 -4.12 -17.63
#